data_AF-M5W850-F1
#
_entry.id   AF-M5W850-F1
#
_cell.length_a   1.000
_cell.length_b   1.000
_cell.length_c   1.000
_cell.angle_alpha   90.00
_cell.angle_beta   90.00
_cell.angle_gamma   90.00
#
_symmetry.space_group_name_H-M   'P 1'
#
loop_
_entity.id
_entity.type
_entity.pdbx_description
1 polymer ?
#
loop_
_entity_poly.entity_id
_entity_poly.type
_entity_poly.pdbx_seq_one_letter_code
_entity_poly.pdbx_strand_id
1 'polypeptide(L)'
;MSSVMYMLLFCLSAGVISVVQGEDPYLYFTWNVTYGTISPLGVPQQGILINGQFPGPNINSTSNNNIVLNVFNNLDEPLLFTWSGVQQRKNSWQDGTLGTMCPIPPGQNYTYRFQVKDQIGSYFYYPITAMHRASGGFGGLRINSRLLIPVPYADPEDDYTVLIGDWYAKGHTALKKHLDSGRSMARPDGVIINGKSAKGDGKDEPLFTMKPGKTYKYRICNVGLKNSLNFRIQGHPMKLVEMEGSHTVQNTYESLDVHVGQCFSVLVTADKDPKDYYMVASTRFTKKVLTGKGIMRYENGNGPASPELPEAPVGWAWSLNQFRSFRWNLTASAARPNPQGSYHYGKINITRTLKIVNSATKVDGKLRYAINGVSHVDPETPLKLAEYYGVADKVFKYDTIQDDPPATVEDKVTLAPNVVNQTFRNFVEIIFENHEKSIQSWNLDGYSFFAVAIEPGRWAPEKRKNYNLLDGVSRHTIQVFPKSWAAIMLTFDNAGMWNVRSEQSERRYLGQQFYVSVLSPARSLRDEYNLPDNTLVCGIVKDLPKPPPYSAGA
;
A
#
# COMPACT_ATOMS: atom_id res chain seq x y z
N MET A 1 -25.77 -53.83 -27.16
CA MET A 1 -24.67 -53.40 -26.28
C MET A 1 -24.10 -52.04 -26.65
N SER A 2 -23.89 -51.73 -27.94
CA SER A 2 -23.28 -50.46 -28.39
C SER A 2 -24.04 -49.19 -27.95
N SER A 3 -25.36 -49.09 -28.14
CA SER A 3 -26.13 -47.88 -27.78
C SER A 3 -26.21 -47.59 -26.27
N VAL A 4 -26.26 -48.64 -25.44
CA VAL A 4 -26.28 -48.48 -23.97
C VAL A 4 -24.92 -47.95 -23.48
N MET A 5 -23.82 -48.43 -24.08
CA MET A 5 -22.48 -47.95 -23.79
C MET A 5 -22.29 -46.48 -24.20
N TYR A 6 -22.80 -46.07 -25.37
CA TYR A 6 -22.78 -44.67 -25.79
C TYR A 6 -23.63 -43.77 -24.89
N MET A 7 -24.80 -44.23 -24.46
CA MET A 7 -25.65 -43.44 -23.55
C MET A 7 -24.99 -43.31 -22.17
N LEU A 8 -24.33 -44.36 -21.67
CA LEU A 8 -23.60 -44.32 -20.41
C LEU A 8 -22.38 -43.38 -20.49
N LEU A 9 -21.62 -43.44 -21.58
CA LEU A 9 -20.49 -42.54 -21.85
C LEU A 9 -20.95 -41.08 -21.97
N PHE A 10 -22.11 -40.84 -22.60
CA PHE A 10 -22.70 -39.51 -22.71
C PHE A 10 -23.20 -38.98 -21.35
N CYS A 11 -23.81 -39.84 -20.51
CA CYS A 11 -24.22 -39.46 -19.16
C CYS A 11 -23.00 -39.19 -18.26
N LEU A 12 -21.94 -40.00 -18.38
CA LEU A 12 -20.67 -39.79 -17.66
C LEU A 12 -19.97 -38.50 -18.13
N SER A 13 -19.92 -38.21 -19.43
CA SER A 13 -19.33 -36.98 -19.95
C SER A 13 -20.14 -35.75 -19.57
N ALA A 14 -21.48 -35.81 -19.66
CA ALA A 14 -22.36 -34.73 -19.20
C ALA A 14 -22.22 -34.49 -17.69
N GLY A 15 -22.14 -35.56 -16.90
CA GLY A 15 -21.90 -35.50 -15.46
C GLY A 15 -20.56 -34.85 -15.11
N VAL A 16 -19.48 -35.21 -15.82
CA VAL A 16 -18.14 -34.62 -15.64
C VAL A 16 -18.11 -33.15 -16.06
N ILE A 17 -18.76 -32.77 -17.17
CA ILE A 17 -18.81 -31.37 -17.65
C ILE A 17 -19.55 -30.47 -16.64
N SER A 18 -20.59 -30.97 -15.97
CA SER A 18 -21.32 -30.21 -14.94
C SER A 18 -20.56 -29.94 -13.64
N VAL A 19 -19.40 -30.58 -13.42
CA VAL A 19 -18.56 -30.35 -12.22
C VAL A 19 -17.33 -29.48 -12.51
N VAL A 20 -17.05 -29.15 -13.78
CA VAL A 20 -15.91 -28.29 -14.13
C VAL A 20 -16.26 -26.83 -13.84
N GLN A 21 -15.86 -26.35 -12.67
CA GLN A 21 -15.81 -24.91 -12.38
C GLN A 21 -14.52 -24.35 -12.98
N GLY A 22 -14.61 -23.73 -14.17
CA GLY A 22 -13.48 -23.08 -14.85
C GLY A 22 -13.08 -21.72 -14.27
N GLU A 23 -13.62 -21.34 -13.11
CA GLU A 23 -13.39 -20.03 -12.50
C GLU A 23 -12.28 -20.09 -11.44
N ASP A 24 -11.60 -18.97 -11.21
CA ASP A 24 -10.58 -18.89 -10.17
C ASP A 24 -11.22 -18.94 -8.75
N PRO A 25 -10.52 -19.49 -7.74
CA PRO A 25 -11.08 -19.68 -6.39
C PRO A 25 -11.53 -18.38 -5.71
N TYR A 26 -12.63 -18.48 -4.97
CA TYR A 26 -13.18 -17.40 -4.15
C TYR A 26 -12.81 -17.57 -2.67
N LEU A 27 -12.34 -16.48 -2.05
CA LEU A 27 -12.06 -16.39 -0.63
C LEU A 27 -13.07 -15.44 0.00
N TYR A 28 -13.84 -15.97 0.95
CA TYR A 28 -14.90 -15.24 1.63
C TYR A 28 -14.44 -14.81 3.03
N PHE A 29 -14.62 -13.53 3.32
CA PHE A 29 -14.30 -12.94 4.61
C PHE A 29 -15.48 -12.14 5.13
N THR A 30 -15.72 -12.21 6.43
CA THR A 30 -16.66 -11.34 7.13
C THR A 30 -15.94 -10.63 8.26
N TRP A 31 -15.97 -9.30 8.24
CA TRP A 31 -15.31 -8.45 9.22
C TRP A 31 -16.34 -7.64 9.99
N ASN A 32 -16.33 -7.81 11.31
CA ASN A 32 -17.01 -6.94 12.25
C ASN A 32 -16.00 -5.92 12.77
N VAL A 33 -16.16 -4.66 12.36
CA VAL A 33 -15.27 -3.57 12.74
C VAL A 33 -15.86 -2.87 13.95
N THR A 34 -15.13 -2.85 15.06
CA THR A 34 -15.61 -2.33 16.35
C THR A 34 -14.52 -1.50 17.02
N TYR A 35 -14.92 -0.61 17.92
CA TYR A 35 -13.98 -0.10 18.91
C TYR A 35 -13.75 -1.14 20.00
N GLY A 36 -12.53 -1.22 20.51
CA GLY A 36 -12.17 -2.04 21.66
C GLY A 36 -10.91 -1.53 22.35
N THR A 37 -10.51 -2.17 23.44
CA THR A 37 -9.31 -1.79 24.18
C THR A 37 -8.07 -2.49 23.63
N ILE A 38 -7.04 -1.72 23.29
CA ILE A 38 -5.71 -2.20 22.89
C ILE A 38 -4.64 -1.56 23.77
N SER A 39 -3.47 -2.21 23.92
CA SER A 39 -2.34 -1.67 24.70
C SER A 39 -1.00 -1.75 23.95
N PRO A 40 -0.82 -1.07 22.81
CA PRO A 40 0.34 -1.27 21.93
C PRO A 40 1.68 -0.84 22.54
N LEU A 41 1.63 0.19 23.41
CA LEU A 41 2.76 0.68 24.20
C LEU A 41 2.61 0.35 25.70
N GLY A 42 1.78 -0.66 26.04
CA GLY A 42 1.54 -1.09 27.43
C GLY A 42 0.51 -0.26 28.20
N VAL A 43 -0.04 0.81 27.62
CA VAL A 43 -1.12 1.62 28.21
C VAL A 43 -2.43 1.34 27.45
N PRO A 44 -3.52 0.96 28.15
CA PRO A 44 -4.83 0.77 27.53
C PRO A 44 -5.35 2.04 26.86
N GLN A 45 -5.84 1.90 25.63
CA GLN A 45 -6.53 2.95 24.88
C GLN A 45 -7.58 2.33 23.94
N GLN A 46 -8.48 3.16 23.43
CA GLN A 46 -9.45 2.74 22.41
C GLN A 46 -8.75 2.56 21.05
N GLY A 47 -8.93 1.39 20.44
CA GLY A 47 -8.47 1.04 19.10
C GLY A 47 -9.59 0.48 18.24
N ILE A 48 -9.34 0.39 16.93
CA ILE A 48 -10.23 -0.25 15.96
C ILE A 48 -9.79 -1.71 15.81
N LEU A 49 -10.72 -2.62 16.11
CA LEU A 49 -10.55 -4.07 16.02
C LEU A 49 -11.31 -4.61 14.82
N ILE A 50 -10.76 -5.66 14.20
CA ILE A 50 -11.46 -6.45 13.18
C ILE A 50 -11.67 -7.84 13.75
N ASN A 51 -12.92 -8.25 13.93
CA ASN A 51 -13.28 -9.52 14.58
C ASN A 51 -12.61 -9.67 15.96
N GLY A 52 -12.53 -8.58 16.73
CA GLY A 52 -11.89 -8.55 18.04
C GLY A 52 -10.35 -8.58 18.03
N GLN A 53 -9.71 -8.50 16.86
CA GLN A 53 -8.24 -8.60 16.73
C GLN A 53 -7.59 -7.25 16.42
N PHE A 54 -6.42 -7.03 17.02
CA PHE A 54 -5.46 -5.99 16.65
C PHE A 54 -4.01 -6.54 16.72
N PRO A 55 -3.21 -6.44 15.65
CA PRO A 55 -3.60 -6.03 14.29
C PRO A 55 -4.73 -6.90 13.71
N GLY A 56 -5.35 -6.42 12.64
CA GLY A 56 -6.42 -7.16 11.95
C GLY A 56 -5.93 -8.47 11.33
N PRO A 57 -6.86 -9.39 10.99
CA PRO A 57 -6.53 -10.70 10.44
C PRO A 57 -5.80 -10.59 9.10
N ASN A 58 -4.87 -11.50 8.82
CA ASN A 58 -4.22 -11.56 7.52
C ASN A 58 -5.21 -12.04 6.44
N ILE A 59 -5.28 -11.33 5.32
CA ILE A 59 -5.84 -11.88 4.09
C ILE A 59 -4.74 -12.72 3.44
N ASN A 60 -4.89 -14.05 3.46
CA ASN A 60 -3.95 -14.96 2.80
C ASN A 60 -4.57 -15.45 1.50
N SER A 61 -4.04 -14.98 0.37
CA SER A 61 -4.55 -15.29 -0.96
C SER A 61 -3.44 -15.79 -1.87
N THR A 62 -3.82 -16.36 -3.00
CA THR A 62 -2.93 -16.76 -4.09
C THR A 62 -3.28 -15.96 -5.34
N SER A 63 -2.30 -15.73 -6.21
CA SER A 63 -2.52 -15.04 -7.49
C SER A 63 -3.76 -15.56 -8.23
N ASN A 64 -4.54 -14.62 -8.78
CA ASN A 64 -5.87 -14.73 -9.37
C ASN A 64 -7.03 -15.13 -8.44
N ASN A 65 -6.84 -15.31 -7.12
CA ASN A 65 -8.02 -15.53 -6.26
C ASN A 65 -8.97 -14.32 -6.30
N ASN A 66 -10.26 -14.62 -6.21
CA ASN A 66 -11.32 -13.63 -5.99
C ASN A 66 -11.51 -13.44 -4.49
N ILE A 67 -11.44 -12.20 -4.02
CA ILE A 67 -11.69 -11.81 -2.63
C ILE A 67 -13.08 -11.21 -2.55
N VAL A 68 -13.91 -11.79 -1.68
CA VAL A 68 -15.24 -11.29 -1.32
C VAL A 68 -15.23 -11.01 0.17
N LEU A 69 -15.20 -9.74 0.53
CA LEU A 69 -15.03 -9.29 1.91
C LEU A 69 -16.19 -8.41 2.33
N ASN A 70 -17.05 -8.93 3.19
CA ASN A 70 -18.16 -8.19 3.77
C ASN A 70 -17.72 -7.49 5.07
N VAL A 71 -17.74 -6.16 5.07
CA VAL A 71 -17.33 -5.31 6.19
C VAL A 71 -18.56 -4.71 6.84
N PHE A 72 -18.83 -5.10 8.09
CA PHE A 72 -19.83 -4.48 8.96
C PHE A 72 -19.18 -3.35 9.76
N ASN A 73 -19.65 -2.13 9.55
CA ASN A 73 -19.18 -0.96 10.29
C ASN A 73 -19.98 -0.79 11.59
N ASN A 74 -19.44 -1.31 12.70
CA ASN A 74 -20.03 -1.11 14.04
C ASN A 74 -19.33 0.02 14.81
N LEU A 75 -18.65 0.93 14.10
CA LEU A 75 -18.19 2.21 14.65
C LEU A 75 -19.34 3.23 14.60
N ASP A 76 -19.18 4.34 15.31
CA ASP A 76 -20.08 5.50 15.25
C ASP A 76 -19.65 6.53 14.18
N GLU A 77 -18.61 6.22 13.39
CA GLU A 77 -18.09 7.03 12.30
C GLU A 77 -18.12 6.29 10.94
N PRO A 78 -18.27 6.99 9.80
CA PRO A 78 -18.21 6.36 8.47
C PRO A 78 -16.83 5.76 8.15
N LEU A 79 -16.80 4.61 7.47
CA LEU A 79 -15.59 3.81 7.31
C LEU A 79 -15.35 3.35 5.87
N LEU A 80 -14.09 3.40 5.43
CA LEU A 80 -13.60 2.74 4.22
C LEU A 80 -12.26 2.07 4.51
N PHE A 81 -12.05 0.91 3.90
CA PHE A 81 -10.76 0.24 3.82
C PHE A 81 -10.14 0.42 2.45
N THR A 82 -8.84 0.69 2.40
CA THR A 82 -8.03 0.61 1.19
C THR A 82 -7.09 -0.59 1.21
N TRP A 83 -6.69 -1.06 0.04
CA TRP A 83 -5.88 -2.25 -0.20
C TRP A 83 -4.51 -1.84 -0.77
N SER A 84 -3.62 -1.34 0.09
CA SER A 84 -2.35 -0.73 -0.34
C SER A 84 -1.57 -1.64 -1.30
N GLY A 85 -1.38 -1.17 -2.53
CA GLY A 85 -0.64 -1.88 -3.58
C GLY A 85 -1.42 -2.94 -4.36
N VAL A 86 -2.68 -3.25 -4.01
CA VAL A 86 -3.54 -4.09 -4.87
C VAL A 86 -3.99 -3.25 -6.05
N GLN A 87 -3.69 -3.71 -7.26
CA GLN A 87 -3.89 -2.96 -8.50
C GLN A 87 -5.37 -2.84 -8.91
N GLN A 88 -6.27 -3.61 -8.30
CA GLN A 88 -7.71 -3.52 -8.56
C GLN A 88 -8.04 -3.49 -10.07
N ARG A 89 -7.40 -4.35 -10.87
CA ARG A 89 -7.47 -4.29 -12.35
C ARG A 89 -8.93 -4.19 -12.81
N LYS A 90 -9.23 -3.13 -13.58
CA LYS A 90 -10.54 -2.77 -14.14
C LYS A 90 -11.58 -2.36 -13.11
N ASN A 91 -11.21 -2.17 -11.84
CA ASN A 91 -12.15 -2.17 -10.72
C ASN A 91 -11.81 -1.14 -9.63
N SER A 92 -11.55 0.12 -10.01
CA SER A 92 -11.40 1.20 -9.01
C SER A 92 -12.66 1.45 -8.16
N TRP A 93 -13.79 0.79 -8.45
CA TRP A 93 -14.96 0.76 -7.55
C TRP A 93 -14.70 0.06 -6.21
N GLN A 94 -13.59 -0.68 -6.10
CA GLN A 94 -13.20 -1.44 -4.91
C GLN A 94 -11.93 -0.90 -4.26
N ASP A 95 -11.40 0.21 -4.77
CA ASP A 95 -10.15 0.82 -4.32
C ASP A 95 -10.20 1.27 -2.85
N GLY A 96 -11.39 1.74 -2.42
CA GLY A 96 -11.64 2.01 -1.02
C GLY A 96 -11.21 3.40 -0.57
N THR A 97 -11.19 4.36 -1.48
CA THR A 97 -10.78 5.76 -1.25
C THR A 97 -11.98 6.70 -1.32
N LEU A 98 -11.91 7.86 -0.66
CA LEU A 98 -13.02 8.84 -0.62
C LEU A 98 -13.37 9.41 -2.01
N GLY A 99 -12.41 9.45 -2.93
CA GLY A 99 -12.65 9.86 -4.31
C GLY A 99 -13.28 8.78 -5.18
N THR A 100 -13.27 7.50 -4.77
CA THR A 100 -13.84 6.39 -5.55
C THR A 100 -15.15 5.86 -4.98
N MET A 101 -15.35 5.96 -3.67
CA MET A 101 -16.44 5.29 -2.96
C MET A 101 -17.07 6.17 -1.87
N CYS A 102 -18.37 6.00 -1.66
CA CYS A 102 -19.04 6.52 -0.47
C CYS A 102 -18.65 5.68 0.75
N PRO A 103 -18.31 6.29 1.89
CA PRO A 103 -18.04 5.56 3.12
C PRO A 103 -19.21 4.70 3.60
N ILE A 104 -18.90 3.55 4.22
CA ILE A 104 -19.87 2.67 4.86
C ILE A 104 -20.42 3.41 6.10
N PRO A 105 -21.72 3.74 6.16
CA PRO A 105 -22.29 4.41 7.32
C PRO A 105 -22.22 3.55 8.59
N PRO A 106 -22.27 4.17 9.78
CA PRO A 106 -22.46 3.46 11.05
C PRO A 106 -23.66 2.50 11.00
N GLY A 107 -23.46 1.28 11.50
CA GLY A 107 -24.49 0.23 11.55
C GLY A 107 -24.81 -0.42 10.20
N GLN A 108 -24.14 -0.04 9.11
CA GLN A 108 -24.30 -0.63 7.80
C GLN A 108 -23.09 -1.49 7.40
N ASN A 109 -23.20 -2.17 6.26
CA ASN A 109 -22.14 -2.98 5.71
C ASN A 109 -21.95 -2.73 4.22
N TYR A 110 -20.77 -3.10 3.72
CA TYR A 110 -20.47 -3.15 2.30
C TYR A 110 -19.61 -4.37 2.00
N THR A 111 -19.87 -5.01 0.86
CA THR A 111 -19.07 -6.15 0.40
C THR A 111 -18.13 -5.71 -0.71
N TYR A 112 -16.84 -5.70 -0.40
CA TYR A 112 -15.77 -5.54 -1.37
C TYR A 112 -15.64 -6.81 -2.21
N ARG A 113 -15.54 -6.67 -3.54
CA ARG A 113 -15.40 -7.79 -4.47
C ARG A 113 -14.34 -7.50 -5.52
N PHE A 114 -13.17 -8.11 -5.38
CA PHE A 114 -12.08 -7.90 -6.32
C PHE A 114 -11.22 -9.14 -6.52
N GLN A 115 -10.49 -9.17 -7.62
CA GLN A 115 -9.56 -10.26 -7.93
C GLN A 115 -8.13 -9.74 -7.84
N VAL A 116 -7.25 -10.48 -7.17
CA VAL A 116 -5.82 -10.10 -7.05
C VAL A 116 -5.01 -10.34 -8.32
N LYS A 117 -5.65 -10.93 -9.35
CA LYS A 117 -5.12 -11.14 -10.71
C LYS A 117 -3.64 -11.60 -10.69
N ASP A 118 -2.81 -11.00 -11.52
CA ASP A 118 -1.41 -11.28 -11.76
C ASP A 118 -0.47 -10.59 -10.74
N GLN A 119 -0.91 -10.43 -9.50
CA GLN A 119 -0.05 -9.99 -8.41
C GLN A 119 0.44 -11.17 -7.57
N ILE A 120 1.64 -11.00 -7.01
CA ILE A 120 2.22 -11.78 -5.92
C ILE A 120 2.87 -10.79 -4.95
N GLY A 121 3.32 -11.25 -3.78
CA GLY A 121 4.10 -10.46 -2.84
C GLY A 121 3.34 -10.01 -1.60
N SER A 122 3.81 -8.92 -1.00
CA SER A 122 3.44 -8.48 0.34
C SER A 122 2.76 -7.12 0.31
N TYR A 123 1.57 -7.06 0.89
CA TYR A 123 0.69 -5.90 0.91
C TYR A 123 0.05 -5.77 2.29
N PHE A 124 -0.75 -4.73 2.49
CA PHE A 124 -1.51 -4.53 3.72
C PHE A 124 -2.77 -3.73 3.41
N TYR A 125 -3.72 -3.77 4.33
CA TYR A 125 -4.93 -2.97 4.28
C TYR A 125 -5.03 -2.10 5.52
N TYR A 126 -5.77 -0.99 5.42
CA TYR A 126 -6.04 -0.11 6.56
C TYR A 126 -7.28 0.74 6.32
N PRO A 127 -7.91 1.25 7.40
CA PRO A 127 -9.01 2.20 7.27
C PRO A 127 -8.48 3.58 6.87
N ILE A 128 -8.90 4.09 5.71
CA ILE A 128 -8.38 5.34 5.14
C ILE A 128 -9.17 6.58 5.57
N THR A 129 -10.41 6.41 6.03
CA THR A 129 -11.27 7.54 6.42
C THR A 129 -10.70 8.30 7.60
N ALA A 130 -10.70 9.64 7.49
CA ALA A 130 -10.19 10.56 8.50
C ALA A 130 -8.81 10.13 9.03
N MET A 131 -8.71 9.83 10.33
CA MET A 131 -7.49 9.40 11.01
C MET A 131 -7.58 7.96 11.54
N HIS A 132 -8.52 7.14 11.06
CA HIS A 132 -8.79 5.80 11.62
C HIS A 132 -7.55 4.90 11.71
N ARG A 133 -6.64 4.93 10.72
CA ARG A 133 -5.36 4.18 10.75
C ARG A 133 -4.56 4.42 12.03
N ALA A 134 -4.69 5.59 12.67
CA ALA A 134 -4.01 5.92 13.93
C ALA A 134 -4.50 5.11 15.14
N SER A 135 -5.73 4.58 15.06
CA SER A 135 -6.31 3.71 16.09
C SER A 135 -6.22 2.23 15.72
N GLY A 136 -5.48 1.87 14.66
CA GLY A 136 -5.35 0.49 14.22
C GLY A 136 -6.26 0.17 13.03
N GLY A 137 -6.97 -0.96 13.11
CA GLY A 137 -7.74 -1.50 11.99
C GLY A 137 -6.90 -1.94 10.79
N PHE A 138 -5.56 -1.89 10.85
CA PHE A 138 -4.70 -2.38 9.76
C PHE A 138 -4.37 -3.86 9.92
N GLY A 139 -4.08 -4.54 8.81
CA GLY A 139 -3.65 -5.93 8.80
C GLY A 139 -2.91 -6.29 7.50
N GLY A 140 -2.29 -7.47 7.47
CA GLY A 140 -1.53 -7.92 6.31
C GLY A 140 -2.41 -8.47 5.18
N LEU A 141 -1.95 -8.31 3.95
CA LEU A 141 -2.53 -8.91 2.75
C LEU A 141 -1.40 -9.60 1.99
N ARG A 142 -1.47 -10.94 1.91
CA ARG A 142 -0.48 -11.76 1.21
C ARG A 142 -1.08 -12.28 -0.07
N ILE A 143 -0.30 -12.17 -1.15
CA ILE A 143 -0.63 -12.80 -2.42
C ILE A 143 0.51 -13.76 -2.77
N ASN A 144 0.24 -15.05 -2.66
CA ASN A 144 1.23 -16.10 -2.90
C ASN A 144 1.31 -16.47 -4.39
N SER A 145 2.47 -17.00 -4.78
CA SER A 145 2.63 -17.64 -6.08
C SER A 145 1.78 -18.91 -6.17
N ARG A 146 1.41 -19.31 -7.40
CA ARG A 146 0.72 -20.58 -7.65
C ARG A 146 1.71 -21.75 -7.58
N LEU A 147 1.23 -22.94 -7.21
CA LEU A 147 2.00 -24.18 -6.99
C LEU A 147 2.93 -24.63 -8.13
N LEU A 148 2.83 -24.06 -9.33
CA LEU A 148 3.67 -24.40 -10.50
C LEU A 148 4.44 -23.20 -11.05
N ILE A 149 4.41 -22.07 -10.35
CA ILE A 149 5.13 -20.86 -10.75
C ILE A 149 6.30 -20.69 -9.79
N PRO A 150 7.54 -20.96 -10.25
CA PRO A 150 8.70 -20.99 -9.38
C PRO A 150 8.98 -19.61 -8.80
N VAL A 151 9.32 -19.58 -7.52
CA VAL A 151 9.92 -18.42 -6.86
C VAL A 151 11.45 -18.57 -6.87
N PRO A 152 12.24 -17.48 -6.93
CA PRO A 152 13.69 -17.56 -7.10
C PRO A 152 14.45 -17.91 -5.81
N TYR A 153 13.84 -18.63 -4.88
CA TYR A 153 14.41 -19.05 -3.60
C TYR A 153 13.80 -20.36 -3.13
N ALA A 154 14.49 -21.08 -2.26
CA ALA A 154 13.96 -22.30 -1.66
C ALA A 154 12.79 -22.00 -0.72
N ASP A 155 11.88 -22.96 -0.58
CA ASP A 155 10.72 -22.82 0.30
C ASP A 155 11.18 -22.61 1.75
N PRO A 156 10.69 -21.55 2.42
CA PRO A 156 10.96 -21.33 3.83
C PRO A 156 10.16 -22.32 4.68
N GLU A 157 10.60 -22.54 5.93
CA GLU A 157 9.88 -23.32 6.93
C GLU A 157 8.54 -22.67 7.31
N ASP A 158 8.49 -21.34 7.35
CA ASP A 158 7.24 -20.58 7.56
C ASP A 158 7.33 -19.17 6.95
N ASP A 159 6.18 -18.52 6.79
CA ASP A 159 5.99 -17.20 6.21
C ASP A 159 5.20 -16.29 7.16
N TYR A 160 5.83 -15.23 7.65
CA TYR A 160 5.31 -14.34 8.68
C TYR A 160 5.05 -12.92 8.18
N THR A 161 3.97 -12.30 8.69
CA THR A 161 3.65 -10.89 8.47
C THR A 161 4.25 -10.11 9.63
N VAL A 162 5.03 -9.08 9.30
CA VAL A 162 5.65 -8.17 10.27
C VAL A 162 5.17 -6.76 9.96
N LEU A 163 4.15 -6.29 10.69
CA LEU A 163 3.63 -4.94 10.58
C LEU A 163 4.37 -4.05 11.57
N ILE A 164 5.19 -3.13 11.07
CA ILE A 164 5.92 -2.16 11.87
C ILE A 164 5.28 -0.78 11.72
N GLY A 165 5.30 0.05 12.77
CA GLY A 165 4.74 1.39 12.66
C GLY A 165 5.08 2.27 13.85
N ASP A 166 5.19 3.57 13.62
CA ASP A 166 5.15 4.54 14.69
C ASP A 166 3.73 4.63 15.28
N TRP A 167 3.63 4.84 16.60
CA TRP A 167 2.38 4.79 17.33
C TRP A 167 2.17 6.05 18.19
N TYR A 168 0.95 6.57 18.20
CA TYR A 168 0.52 7.71 19.03
C TYR A 168 -0.35 7.20 20.17
N ALA A 169 -0.08 7.66 21.39
CA ALA A 169 -0.93 7.39 22.56
C ALA A 169 -2.27 8.15 22.52
N LYS A 170 -2.38 9.14 21.62
CA LYS A 170 -3.65 9.82 21.32
C LYS A 170 -4.42 9.04 20.26
N GLY A 171 -5.70 8.78 20.52
CA GLY A 171 -6.61 8.18 19.55
C GLY A 171 -6.88 9.07 18.33
N HIS A 172 -7.43 8.46 17.27
CA HIS A 172 -7.71 9.12 15.99
C HIS A 172 -8.55 10.40 16.11
N THR A 173 -9.60 10.43 16.94
CA THR A 173 -10.47 11.60 17.15
C THR A 173 -9.68 12.80 17.70
N ALA A 174 -8.78 12.55 18.66
CA ALA A 174 -7.94 13.58 19.25
C ALA A 174 -6.93 14.12 18.23
N LEU A 175 -6.28 13.23 17.45
CA LEU A 175 -5.35 13.62 16.39
C LEU A 175 -6.07 14.43 15.29
N LYS A 176 -7.24 13.97 14.85
CA LYS A 176 -8.11 14.69 13.91
C LYS A 176 -8.40 16.12 14.40
N LYS A 177 -8.81 16.27 15.66
CA LYS A 177 -9.07 17.58 16.27
C LYS A 177 -7.83 18.49 16.28
N HIS A 178 -6.63 17.96 16.48
CA HIS A 178 -5.40 18.74 16.38
C HIS A 178 -5.22 19.29 14.96
N LEU A 179 -5.34 18.42 13.95
CA LEU A 179 -5.21 18.81 12.54
C LEU A 179 -6.27 19.84 12.13
N ASP A 180 -7.53 19.63 12.50
CA ASP A 180 -8.65 20.53 12.18
C ASP A 180 -8.47 21.94 12.80
N SER A 181 -7.78 22.02 13.93
CA SER A 181 -7.39 23.27 14.61
C SER A 181 -6.13 23.93 14.03
N GLY A 182 -5.54 23.37 12.99
CA GLY A 182 -4.33 23.88 12.34
C GLY A 182 -3.01 23.49 13.04
N ARG A 183 -3.05 22.54 13.99
CA ARG A 183 -1.86 22.03 14.70
C ARG A 183 -1.38 20.72 14.05
N SER A 184 -0.07 20.46 14.09
CA SER A 184 0.51 19.16 13.69
C SER A 184 0.13 18.06 14.70
N MET A 185 0.14 16.79 14.27
CA MET A 185 0.02 15.62 15.16
C MET A 185 1.18 15.49 16.15
N ALA A 186 2.22 16.32 16.00
CA ALA A 186 3.47 16.26 16.75
C ALA A 186 4.26 14.97 16.45
N ARG A 187 5.04 14.49 17.42
CA ARG A 187 5.83 13.27 17.29
C ARG A 187 5.03 12.09 17.86
N PRO A 188 5.21 10.88 17.31
CA PRO A 188 4.66 9.68 17.92
C PRO A 188 5.30 9.41 19.28
N ASP A 189 4.63 8.58 20.08
CA ASP A 189 5.02 8.22 21.44
C ASP A 189 5.90 6.96 21.47
N GLY A 190 5.80 6.11 20.45
CA GLY A 190 6.61 4.88 20.35
C GLY A 190 6.62 4.27 18.96
N VAL A 191 7.20 3.07 18.87
CA VAL A 191 7.19 2.20 17.69
C VAL A 191 6.70 0.83 18.12
N ILE A 192 5.90 0.19 17.29
CA ILE A 192 5.31 -1.13 17.51
C ILE A 192 5.70 -2.09 16.38
N ILE A 193 5.72 -3.38 16.71
CA ILE A 193 5.87 -4.52 15.80
C ILE A 193 4.72 -5.48 16.10
N ASN A 194 3.87 -5.76 15.09
CA ASN A 194 2.65 -6.56 15.23
C ASN A 194 1.76 -6.13 16.41
N GLY A 195 1.56 -4.83 16.58
CA GLY A 195 0.69 -4.27 17.61
C GLY A 195 1.28 -4.24 19.02
N LYS A 196 2.56 -4.64 19.20
CA LYS A 196 3.23 -4.70 20.51
C LYS A 196 4.58 -3.99 20.49
N SER A 197 5.08 -3.65 21.67
CA SER A 197 6.48 -3.29 21.87
C SER A 197 6.98 -3.99 23.13
N ALA A 198 7.89 -4.95 22.96
CA ALA A 198 8.40 -5.77 24.06
C ALA A 198 9.15 -4.90 25.07
N LYS A 199 8.93 -5.16 26.36
CA LYS A 199 9.64 -4.46 27.46
C LYS A 199 11.10 -4.92 27.54
N GLY A 200 11.35 -6.18 27.26
CA GLY A 200 12.63 -6.85 27.43
C GLY A 200 12.92 -7.21 28.89
N ASP A 201 11.88 -7.45 29.69
CA ASP A 201 11.98 -7.80 31.11
C ASP A 201 12.00 -9.32 31.35
N GLY A 202 12.08 -10.12 30.28
CA GLY A 202 12.05 -11.59 30.31
C GLY A 202 10.65 -12.19 30.41
N LYS A 203 9.58 -11.39 30.42
CA LYS A 203 8.18 -11.86 30.51
C LYS A 203 7.39 -11.64 29.22
N ASP A 204 7.99 -11.01 28.21
CA ASP A 204 7.35 -10.81 26.92
C ASP A 204 7.22 -12.14 26.15
N GLU A 205 6.06 -12.36 25.56
CA GLU A 205 5.83 -13.49 24.67
C GLU A 205 6.53 -13.29 23.31
N PRO A 206 7.05 -14.36 22.69
CA PRO A 206 7.62 -14.29 21.36
C PRO A 206 6.56 -13.91 20.34
N LEU A 207 6.93 -13.05 19.39
CA LEU A 207 6.13 -12.83 18.19
C LEU A 207 6.19 -14.04 17.25
N PHE A 208 7.37 -14.68 17.18
CA PHE A 208 7.62 -15.84 16.33
C PHE A 208 8.56 -16.83 17.03
N THR A 209 8.39 -18.11 16.73
CA THR A 209 9.23 -19.20 17.21
C THR A 209 9.92 -19.88 16.03
N MET A 210 11.23 -20.09 16.13
CA MET A 210 12.07 -20.65 15.06
C MET A 210 12.70 -21.97 15.47
N LYS A 211 12.72 -22.93 14.55
CA LYS A 211 13.50 -24.16 14.65
C LYS A 211 14.96 -23.87 14.28
N PRO A 212 15.94 -24.30 15.10
CA PRO A 212 17.35 -24.14 14.75
C PRO A 212 17.68 -24.70 13.35
N GLY A 213 18.49 -23.97 12.59
CA GLY A 213 18.95 -24.33 11.24
C GLY A 213 17.92 -24.12 10.12
N LYS A 214 16.67 -23.76 10.42
CA LYS A 214 15.62 -23.51 9.41
C LYS A 214 15.60 -22.06 8.93
N THR A 215 15.10 -21.84 7.71
CA THR A 215 14.98 -20.51 7.10
C THR A 215 13.52 -20.08 7.05
N TYR A 216 13.25 -18.84 7.43
CA TYR A 216 11.90 -18.27 7.52
C TYR A 216 11.79 -17.04 6.64
N LYS A 217 10.58 -16.77 6.15
CA LYS A 217 10.27 -15.55 5.40
C LYS A 217 9.54 -14.55 6.27
N TYR A 218 10.04 -13.32 6.32
CA TYR A 218 9.42 -12.22 7.05
C TYR A 218 8.99 -11.11 6.07
N ARG A 219 7.68 -10.84 6.01
CA ARG A 219 7.05 -9.80 5.17
C ARG A 219 6.85 -8.54 6.00
N ILE A 220 7.79 -7.63 5.91
CA ILE A 220 7.91 -6.42 6.72
C ILE A 220 7.21 -5.27 6.02
N CYS A 221 6.13 -4.76 6.58
CA CYS A 221 5.37 -3.62 6.05
C CYS A 221 5.33 -2.47 7.06
N ASN A 222 5.67 -1.25 6.62
CA ASN A 222 5.55 -0.06 7.47
C ASN A 222 4.13 0.53 7.37
N VAL A 223 3.29 0.16 8.35
CA VAL A 223 1.89 0.61 8.50
C VAL A 223 1.74 1.85 9.37
N GLY A 224 2.85 2.50 9.75
CA GLY A 224 2.88 3.72 10.57
C GLY A 224 2.19 4.92 9.91
N LEU A 225 2.24 6.06 10.59
CA LEU A 225 1.58 7.30 10.15
C LEU A 225 2.55 8.37 9.67
N LYS A 226 3.82 8.33 10.10
CA LYS A 226 4.75 9.46 9.90
C LYS A 226 6.17 9.03 9.57
N ASN A 227 6.74 8.09 10.32
CA ASN A 227 8.19 7.88 10.31
C ASN A 227 8.62 6.75 9.38
N SER A 228 9.74 6.96 8.68
CA SER A 228 10.52 5.83 8.16
C SER A 228 11.14 5.08 9.33
N LEU A 229 11.18 3.75 9.24
CA LEU A 229 11.69 2.88 10.29
C LEU A 229 12.86 2.07 9.74
N ASN A 230 13.93 1.94 10.52
CA ASN A 230 14.98 0.95 10.24
C ASN A 230 14.64 -0.35 10.96
N PHE A 231 14.49 -1.42 10.20
CA PHE A 231 14.23 -2.77 10.68
C PHE A 231 15.52 -3.61 10.65
N ARG A 232 15.74 -4.41 11.69
CA ARG A 232 16.87 -5.33 11.82
C ARG A 232 16.59 -6.40 12.87
N ILE A 233 17.34 -7.49 12.82
CA ILE A 233 17.21 -8.61 13.75
C ILE A 233 18.58 -8.86 14.38
N GLN A 234 18.62 -8.94 15.71
CA GLN A 234 19.86 -9.07 16.47
C GLN A 234 20.64 -10.32 16.02
N GLY A 235 21.84 -10.11 15.49
CA GLY A 235 22.74 -11.17 15.03
C GLY A 235 22.29 -11.89 13.76
N HIS A 236 21.21 -11.48 13.10
CA HIS A 236 20.65 -12.19 11.96
C HIS A 236 20.63 -11.32 10.70
N PRO A 237 21.47 -11.61 9.70
CA PRO A 237 21.40 -10.92 8.43
C PRO A 237 20.11 -11.30 7.68
N MET A 238 19.61 -10.39 6.86
CA MET A 238 18.35 -10.51 6.14
C MET A 238 18.59 -10.55 4.63
N LYS A 239 18.25 -11.66 3.98
CA LYS A 239 18.34 -11.77 2.51
C LYS A 239 17.06 -11.23 1.87
N LEU A 240 17.14 -10.09 1.18
CA LEU A 240 15.99 -9.47 0.52
C LEU A 240 15.60 -10.25 -0.74
N VAL A 241 14.35 -10.71 -0.80
CA VAL A 241 13.85 -11.56 -1.91
C VAL A 241 12.62 -11.00 -2.62
N GLU A 242 11.90 -10.05 -2.02
CA GLU A 242 10.76 -9.39 -2.64
C GLU A 242 10.57 -7.96 -2.10
N MET A 243 10.12 -7.07 -2.97
CA MET A 243 9.72 -5.70 -2.66
C MET A 243 8.41 -5.38 -3.36
N GLU A 244 7.34 -5.16 -2.61
CA GLU A 244 6.05 -4.66 -3.10
C GLU A 244 5.50 -5.37 -4.36
N GLY A 245 5.69 -6.69 -4.41
CA GLY A 245 5.24 -7.59 -5.46
C GLY A 245 6.31 -8.03 -6.46
N SER A 246 7.51 -7.48 -6.38
CA SER A 246 8.61 -7.78 -7.31
C SER A 246 9.72 -8.59 -6.66
N HIS A 247 10.16 -9.65 -7.33
CA HIS A 247 11.37 -10.37 -6.90
C HIS A 247 12.63 -9.56 -7.21
N THR A 248 13.51 -9.44 -6.22
CA THR A 248 14.76 -8.69 -6.32
C THR A 248 15.95 -9.59 -6.60
N VAL A 249 17.02 -9.01 -7.14
CA VAL A 249 18.35 -9.60 -7.00
C VAL A 249 18.63 -9.73 -5.50
N GLN A 250 19.01 -10.94 -5.08
CA GLN A 250 19.02 -11.29 -3.67
C GLN A 250 20.29 -10.81 -2.98
N ASN A 251 20.22 -9.59 -2.45
CA ASN A 251 21.25 -9.01 -1.60
C ASN A 251 20.94 -9.29 -0.12
N THR A 252 22.00 -9.39 0.68
CA THR A 252 21.91 -9.56 2.13
C THR A 252 22.17 -8.24 2.84
N TYR A 253 21.35 -7.93 3.85
CA TYR A 253 21.39 -6.67 4.60
C TYR A 253 21.37 -6.94 6.10
N GLU A 254 22.16 -6.18 6.87
CA GLU A 254 22.09 -6.16 8.33
C GLU A 254 20.88 -5.36 8.86
N SER A 255 20.43 -4.38 8.08
CA SER A 255 19.24 -3.60 8.37
C SER A 255 18.61 -3.04 7.10
N LEU A 256 17.34 -2.66 7.17
CA LEU A 256 16.59 -2.06 6.07
C LEU A 256 15.82 -0.83 6.56
N ASP A 257 16.04 0.32 5.91
CA ASP A 257 15.13 1.47 6.04
C ASP A 257 13.85 1.17 5.24
N VAL A 258 12.72 1.03 5.93
CA VAL A 258 11.38 0.78 5.39
C VAL A 258 10.54 2.05 5.54
N HIS A 259 10.22 2.70 4.42
CA HIS A 259 9.45 3.95 4.41
C HIS A 259 7.96 3.68 4.59
N VAL A 260 7.19 4.68 5.06
CA VAL A 260 5.75 4.51 5.32
C VAL A 260 5.04 4.05 4.04
N GLY A 261 4.29 2.96 4.13
CA GLY A 261 3.61 2.32 2.99
C GLY A 261 4.40 1.22 2.30
N GLN A 262 5.71 1.08 2.53
CA GLN A 262 6.51 0.06 1.87
C GLN A 262 6.43 -1.31 2.55
N CYS A 263 6.53 -2.35 1.72
CA CYS A 263 6.67 -3.74 2.15
C CYS A 263 7.89 -4.43 1.53
N PHE A 264 8.65 -5.17 2.35
CA PHE A 264 9.77 -6.02 1.92
C PHE A 264 9.58 -7.45 2.43
N SER A 265 9.98 -8.45 1.65
CA SER A 265 10.17 -9.81 2.17
C SER A 265 11.65 -10.15 2.28
N VAL A 266 12.04 -10.66 3.44
CA VAL A 266 13.39 -11.17 3.68
C VAL A 266 13.38 -12.63 4.11
N LEU A 267 14.42 -13.37 3.75
CA LEU A 267 14.73 -14.69 4.29
C LEU A 267 15.74 -14.57 5.42
N VAL A 268 15.48 -15.26 6.53
CA VAL A 268 16.31 -15.26 7.74
C VAL A 268 16.48 -16.69 8.21
N THR A 269 17.73 -17.13 8.38
CA THR A 269 18.08 -18.48 8.84
C THR A 269 18.32 -18.48 10.34
N ALA A 270 17.76 -19.47 11.03
CA ALA A 270 17.96 -19.69 12.46
C ALA A 270 19.35 -20.31 12.75
N ASP A 271 20.43 -19.61 12.43
CA ASP A 271 21.81 -20.14 12.46
C ASP A 271 22.62 -19.78 13.73
N LYS A 272 22.01 -19.08 14.68
CA LYS A 272 22.61 -18.72 15.99
C LYS A 272 22.27 -19.69 17.12
N ASP A 273 22.90 -19.49 18.28
CA ASP A 273 22.64 -20.28 19.49
C ASP A 273 21.15 -20.29 19.86
N PRO A 274 20.58 -21.42 20.31
CA PRO A 274 19.18 -21.46 20.73
C PRO A 274 18.90 -20.58 21.96
N LYS A 275 18.35 -19.38 21.73
CA LYS A 275 17.87 -18.42 22.75
C LYS A 275 16.90 -17.41 22.11
N ASP A 276 16.51 -16.39 22.87
CA ASP A 276 15.73 -15.27 22.35
C ASP A 276 16.60 -14.26 21.60
N TYR A 277 16.03 -13.60 20.59
CA TYR A 277 16.63 -12.51 19.82
C TYR A 277 15.63 -11.38 19.62
N TYR A 278 16.11 -10.13 19.60
CA TYR A 278 15.24 -9.00 19.28
C TYR A 278 15.12 -8.76 17.78
N MET A 279 13.88 -8.68 17.30
CA MET A 279 13.53 -7.85 16.16
C MET A 279 13.43 -6.40 16.63
N VAL A 280 14.05 -5.48 15.90
CA VAL A 280 14.14 -4.07 16.27
C VAL A 280 13.66 -3.21 15.11
N ALA A 281 12.73 -2.30 15.41
CA ALA A 281 12.32 -1.24 14.51
C ALA A 281 12.58 0.11 15.18
N SER A 282 13.31 1.02 14.54
CA SER A 282 13.60 2.34 15.13
C SER A 282 13.41 3.48 14.14
N THR A 283 12.90 4.62 14.62
CA THR A 283 12.63 5.79 13.77
C THR A 283 13.88 6.34 13.12
N ARG A 284 13.76 6.72 11.85
CA ARG A 284 14.82 7.34 11.05
C ARG A 284 14.48 8.79 10.76
N PHE A 285 15.52 9.60 10.57
CA PHE A 285 15.41 11.02 10.18
C PHE A 285 14.65 11.90 11.19
N THR A 286 14.67 11.51 12.46
CA THR A 286 14.08 12.25 13.58
C THR A 286 15.17 12.63 14.59
N LYS A 287 14.98 13.74 15.31
CA LYS A 287 15.94 14.17 16.35
C LYS A 287 16.00 13.20 17.54
N LYS A 288 14.87 12.59 17.90
CA LYS A 288 14.77 11.58 18.95
C LYS A 288 14.44 10.26 18.29
N VAL A 289 15.27 9.26 18.52
CA VAL A 289 15.03 7.88 18.06
C VAL A 289 14.04 7.22 19.01
N LEU A 290 12.94 6.73 18.46
CA LEU A 290 12.02 5.82 19.15
C LEU A 290 12.29 4.41 18.65
N THR A 291 12.25 3.44 19.55
CA THR A 291 12.57 2.04 19.26
C THR A 291 11.44 1.14 19.74
N GLY A 292 11.01 0.23 18.87
CA GLY A 292 10.10 -0.87 19.17
C GLY A 292 10.84 -2.19 19.07
N LYS A 293 10.50 -3.12 19.96
CA LYS A 293 11.11 -4.45 20.03
C LYS A 293 10.06 -5.54 19.87
N GLY A 294 10.44 -6.64 19.24
CA GLY A 294 9.71 -7.90 19.20
C GLY A 294 10.64 -9.05 19.53
N ILE A 295 10.14 -10.11 20.16
CA ILE A 295 10.95 -11.28 20.50
C ILE A 295 10.79 -12.35 19.41
N MET A 296 11.93 -12.88 18.97
CA MET A 296 12.05 -14.06 18.12
C MET A 296 12.72 -15.15 18.96
N ARG A 297 12.02 -16.26 19.20
CA ARG A 297 12.49 -17.32 20.11
C ARG A 297 12.93 -18.54 19.34
N TYR A 298 14.08 -19.09 19.66
CA TYR A 298 14.43 -20.42 19.17
C TYR A 298 13.78 -21.53 20.00
N GLU A 299 13.30 -22.58 19.35
CA GLU A 299 12.85 -23.78 20.03
C GLU A 299 13.97 -24.38 20.88
N ASN A 300 13.61 -24.86 22.07
CA ASN A 300 14.53 -25.39 23.08
C ASN A 300 15.63 -24.40 23.53
N GLY A 301 15.48 -23.12 23.20
CA GLY A 301 16.41 -22.08 23.61
C GLY A 301 16.19 -21.65 25.06
N ASN A 302 17.29 -21.56 25.81
CA ASN A 302 17.28 -21.14 27.21
C ASN A 302 18.16 -19.90 27.36
N GLY A 303 17.55 -18.72 27.24
CA GLY A 303 18.25 -17.47 27.51
C GLY A 303 17.54 -16.25 26.91
N PRO A 304 17.64 -15.09 27.56
CA PRO A 304 17.08 -13.85 27.02
C PRO A 304 17.90 -13.36 25.82
N ALA A 305 17.28 -12.50 25.02
CA ALA A 305 17.97 -11.71 24.01
C ALA A 305 19.01 -10.79 24.66
N SER A 306 20.11 -10.52 23.95
CA SER A 306 21.13 -9.61 24.47
C SER A 306 20.53 -8.20 24.62
N PRO A 307 20.81 -7.48 25.73
CA PRO A 307 20.31 -6.12 25.93
C PRO A 307 20.92 -5.12 24.94
N GLU A 308 22.06 -5.44 24.33
CA GLU A 308 22.71 -4.60 23.32
C GLU A 308 22.00 -4.73 21.98
N LEU A 309 21.25 -3.69 21.61
CA LEU A 309 20.55 -3.64 20.34
C LEU A 309 21.53 -3.27 19.21
N PRO A 310 21.44 -3.89 18.03
CA PRO A 310 22.18 -3.41 16.87
C PRO A 310 21.82 -1.94 16.60
N GLU A 311 22.79 -1.12 16.18
CA GLU A 311 22.53 0.28 15.87
C GLU A 311 21.86 0.43 14.49
N ALA A 312 21.02 1.46 14.36
CA ALA A 312 20.54 1.87 13.05
C ALA A 312 21.61 2.71 12.34
N PRO A 313 21.68 2.72 11.00
CA PRO A 313 22.58 3.61 10.26
C PRO A 313 22.29 5.09 10.59
N VAL A 314 23.16 6.03 10.19
CA VAL A 314 22.96 7.47 10.42
C VAL A 314 22.83 8.22 9.10
N GLY A 315 21.96 9.23 9.06
CA GLY A 315 21.74 10.07 7.89
C GLY A 315 20.94 9.38 6.78
N TRP A 316 20.41 10.19 5.85
CA TRP A 316 19.61 9.71 4.72
C TRP A 316 20.45 9.24 3.53
N ALA A 317 21.74 9.62 3.46
CA ALA A 317 22.65 9.15 2.41
C ALA A 317 22.79 7.61 2.38
N TRP A 318 22.82 6.98 3.56
CA TRP A 318 22.80 5.51 3.67
C TRP A 318 21.52 4.91 3.05
N SER A 319 20.37 5.53 3.35
CA SER A 319 19.06 5.11 2.81
C SER A 319 18.96 5.32 1.29
N LEU A 320 19.57 6.39 0.77
CA LEU A 320 19.69 6.59 -0.67
C LEU A 320 20.57 5.51 -1.33
N ASN A 321 21.67 5.10 -0.69
CA ASN A 321 22.49 4.00 -1.19
C ASN A 321 21.74 2.66 -1.12
N GLN A 322 20.92 2.43 -0.09
CA GLN A 322 20.02 1.29 -0.04
C GLN A 322 19.09 1.27 -1.27
N PHE A 323 18.41 2.38 -1.58
CA PHE A 323 17.60 2.49 -2.81
C PHE A 323 18.41 2.12 -4.06
N ARG A 324 19.62 2.66 -4.19
CA ARG A 324 20.52 2.39 -5.32
C ARG A 324 21.00 0.94 -5.39
N SER A 325 20.98 0.20 -4.28
CA SER A 325 21.37 -1.21 -4.25
C SER A 325 20.26 -2.16 -4.72
N PHE A 326 19.01 -1.71 -4.71
CA PHE A 326 17.88 -2.54 -5.12
C PHE A 326 17.86 -2.73 -6.63
N ARG A 327 17.73 -3.98 -7.06
CA ARG A 327 17.72 -4.39 -8.46
C ARG A 327 16.64 -5.43 -8.68
N TRP A 328 15.92 -5.29 -9.79
CA TRP A 328 14.87 -6.23 -10.16
C TRP A 328 15.49 -7.51 -10.69
N ASN A 329 15.02 -8.68 -10.25
CA ASN A 329 15.50 -9.94 -10.79
C ASN A 329 14.82 -10.22 -12.13
N LEU A 330 15.44 -9.76 -13.22
CA LEU A 330 14.88 -9.84 -14.57
C LEU A 330 14.62 -11.27 -15.06
N THR A 331 15.28 -12.29 -14.48
CA THR A 331 15.13 -13.69 -14.89
C THR A 331 14.10 -14.46 -14.06
N ALA A 332 13.69 -13.94 -12.90
CA ALA A 332 12.68 -14.59 -12.07
C ALA A 332 11.29 -14.52 -12.73
N SER A 333 10.50 -15.57 -12.55
CA SER A 333 9.07 -15.55 -12.87
C SER A 333 8.34 -14.53 -11.99
N ALA A 334 7.27 -13.95 -12.52
CA ALA A 334 6.34 -13.12 -11.74
C ALA A 334 5.15 -13.96 -11.28
N ALA A 335 3.93 -13.41 -11.28
CA ALA A 335 2.69 -14.17 -11.12
C ALA A 335 2.39 -15.15 -12.28
N ARG A 336 3.24 -15.18 -13.31
CA ARG A 336 3.21 -16.09 -14.46
C ARG A 336 4.63 -16.58 -14.73
N PRO A 337 4.81 -17.72 -15.44
CA PRO A 337 6.14 -18.25 -15.75
C PRO A 337 7.03 -17.31 -16.57
N ASN A 338 6.45 -16.29 -17.22
CA ASN A 338 7.19 -15.29 -17.99
C ASN A 338 8.14 -14.48 -17.09
N PRO A 339 9.42 -14.27 -17.49
CA PRO A 339 10.36 -13.49 -16.71
C PRO A 339 9.90 -12.04 -16.49
N GLN A 340 10.17 -11.52 -15.30
CA GLN A 340 9.93 -10.12 -14.95
C GLN A 340 10.55 -9.14 -15.96
N GLY A 341 11.73 -9.47 -16.49
CA GLY A 341 12.46 -8.62 -17.45
C GLY A 341 11.90 -8.61 -18.87
N SER A 342 10.77 -9.27 -19.15
CA SER A 342 10.17 -9.25 -20.50
C SER A 342 9.62 -7.87 -20.88
N TYR A 343 9.35 -7.00 -19.90
CA TYR A 343 8.84 -5.65 -20.14
C TYR A 343 9.98 -4.61 -20.15
N HIS A 344 10.37 -4.18 -21.35
CA HIS A 344 11.48 -3.24 -21.56
C HIS A 344 11.04 -1.77 -21.45
N TYR A 345 10.59 -1.35 -20.27
CA TYR A 345 10.07 0.01 -20.02
C TYR A 345 11.05 1.12 -20.45
N GLY A 346 12.35 0.91 -20.33
CA GLY A 346 13.38 1.88 -20.71
C GLY A 346 13.49 2.18 -22.21
N LYS A 347 12.83 1.38 -23.07
CA LYS A 347 12.79 1.58 -24.53
C LYS A 347 11.51 2.27 -25.00
N ILE A 348 10.57 2.54 -24.09
CA ILE A 348 9.27 3.13 -24.42
C ILE A 348 9.38 4.65 -24.31
N ASN A 349 8.94 5.37 -25.34
CA ASN A 349 8.98 6.83 -25.35
C ASN A 349 8.03 7.41 -24.29
N ILE A 350 8.54 8.36 -23.51
CA ILE A 350 7.74 9.13 -22.55
C ILE A 350 6.82 10.06 -23.34
N THR A 351 5.51 9.94 -23.12
CA THR A 351 4.48 10.75 -23.80
C THR A 351 4.03 11.95 -22.99
N ARG A 352 4.23 11.93 -21.66
CA ARG A 352 3.91 13.02 -20.74
C ARG A 352 4.81 12.94 -19.51
N THR A 353 5.26 14.09 -19.03
CA THR A 353 6.01 14.21 -17.77
C THR A 353 5.22 15.09 -16.80
N LEU A 354 4.91 14.55 -15.63
CA LEU A 354 4.27 15.28 -14.53
C LEU A 354 5.30 15.61 -13.46
N LYS A 355 5.56 16.89 -13.19
CA LYS A 355 6.39 17.33 -12.07
C LYS A 355 5.50 17.72 -10.89
N ILE A 356 5.60 16.96 -9.81
CA ILE A 356 4.84 17.07 -8.56
C ILE A 356 5.70 17.80 -7.53
N VAL A 357 5.45 19.09 -7.37
CA VAL A 357 6.10 19.99 -6.41
C VAL A 357 5.23 20.14 -5.17
N ASN A 358 5.85 19.97 -4.01
CA ASN A 358 5.18 19.94 -2.72
C ASN A 358 5.40 21.21 -1.94
N SER A 359 4.33 21.74 -1.34
CA SER A 359 4.40 22.85 -0.39
C SER A 359 3.64 22.56 0.90
N ALA A 360 4.09 23.21 1.97
CA ALA A 360 3.44 23.22 3.27
C ALA A 360 3.23 24.68 3.68
N THR A 361 1.98 25.11 3.78
CA THR A 361 1.63 26.51 4.04
C THR A 361 0.42 26.63 4.97
N LYS A 362 0.04 27.85 5.34
CA LYS A 362 -1.21 28.13 6.01
C LYS A 362 -2.22 28.71 5.03
N VAL A 363 -3.41 28.12 4.97
CA VAL A 363 -4.58 28.69 4.29
C VAL A 363 -5.63 28.98 5.35
N ASP A 364 -6.08 30.23 5.44
CA ASP A 364 -7.00 30.71 6.48
C ASP A 364 -6.54 30.36 7.90
N GLY A 365 -5.23 30.49 8.15
CA GLY A 365 -4.61 30.21 9.45
C GLY A 365 -4.38 28.71 9.76
N LYS A 366 -4.86 27.79 8.92
CA LYS A 366 -4.71 26.34 9.12
C LYS A 366 -3.59 25.76 8.25
N LEU A 367 -2.77 24.88 8.83
CA LEU A 367 -1.75 24.14 8.09
C LEU A 367 -2.40 23.30 6.97
N ARG A 368 -1.85 23.41 5.76
CA ARG A 368 -2.25 22.65 4.57
C ARG A 368 -1.01 22.19 3.83
N TYR A 369 -1.15 21.06 3.16
CA TYR A 369 -0.17 20.58 2.20
C TYR A 369 -0.78 20.61 0.81
N ALA A 370 0.00 21.06 -0.16
CA ALA A 370 -0.44 21.24 -1.53
C ALA A 370 0.54 20.59 -2.50
N ILE A 371 -0.03 20.19 -3.63
CA ILE A 371 0.66 19.65 -4.79
C ILE A 371 0.44 20.65 -5.91
N ASN A 372 1.52 21.22 -6.44
CA ASN A 372 1.48 22.22 -7.52
C ASN A 372 0.46 23.34 -7.25
N GLY A 373 0.43 23.85 -6.01
CA GLY A 373 -0.45 24.96 -5.60
C GLY A 373 -1.88 24.54 -5.24
N VAL A 374 -2.24 23.26 -5.29
CA VAL A 374 -3.58 22.78 -4.92
C VAL A 374 -3.50 21.86 -3.71
N SER A 375 -4.23 22.20 -2.64
CA SER A 375 -4.45 21.35 -1.47
C SER A 375 -5.78 20.62 -1.63
N HIS A 376 -5.74 19.29 -1.70
CA HIS A 376 -6.91 18.49 -1.97
C HIS A 376 -7.96 18.56 -0.85
N VAL A 377 -9.22 18.66 -1.25
CA VAL A 377 -10.37 18.47 -0.35
C VAL A 377 -11.29 17.42 -0.96
N ASP A 378 -11.66 16.43 -0.15
CA ASP A 378 -12.60 15.39 -0.56
C ASP A 378 -14.01 16.01 -0.70
N PRO A 379 -14.66 15.93 -1.87
CA PRO A 379 -16.05 16.36 -2.02
C PRO A 379 -17.03 15.38 -1.36
N GLU A 380 -18.26 15.83 -1.10
CA GLU A 380 -19.33 14.95 -0.59
C GLU A 380 -19.68 13.82 -1.57
N THR A 381 -19.62 14.12 -2.88
CA THR A 381 -19.84 13.13 -3.95
C THR A 381 -18.49 12.60 -4.42
N PRO A 382 -18.19 11.30 -4.29
CA PRO A 382 -16.94 10.72 -4.81
C PRO A 382 -16.70 11.08 -6.27
N LEU A 383 -15.47 11.45 -6.59
CA LEU A 383 -15.03 11.89 -7.92
C LEU A 383 -15.42 10.89 -9.02
N LYS A 384 -15.21 9.61 -8.75
CA LYS A 384 -15.56 8.53 -9.68
C LYS A 384 -17.06 8.41 -9.91
N LEU A 385 -17.87 8.57 -8.86
CA LEU A 385 -19.33 8.58 -9.00
C LEU A 385 -19.79 9.81 -9.78
N ALA A 386 -19.24 10.98 -9.51
CA ALA A 386 -19.56 12.19 -10.25
C ALA A 386 -19.23 12.07 -11.75
N GLU A 387 -18.08 11.48 -12.08
CA GLU A 387 -17.65 11.18 -13.45
C GLU A 387 -18.58 10.19 -14.14
N TYR A 388 -18.92 9.08 -13.47
CA TYR A 388 -19.80 8.05 -14.04
C TYR A 388 -21.24 8.51 -14.25
N TYR A 389 -21.77 9.35 -13.36
CA TYR A 389 -23.11 9.94 -13.47
C TYR A 389 -23.17 11.16 -14.40
N GLY A 390 -22.05 11.58 -14.99
CA GLY A 390 -22.01 12.71 -15.93
C GLY A 390 -22.26 14.08 -15.27
N VAL A 391 -21.89 14.21 -13.98
CA VAL A 391 -22.04 15.44 -13.19
C VAL A 391 -20.70 15.92 -12.60
N ALA A 392 -19.58 15.50 -13.21
CA ALA A 392 -18.23 15.83 -12.76
C ALA A 392 -17.99 17.35 -12.66
N ASP A 393 -18.53 18.12 -13.61
CA ASP A 393 -18.43 19.59 -13.68
C ASP A 393 -19.02 20.32 -12.46
N LYS A 394 -19.96 19.67 -11.75
CA LYS A 394 -20.54 20.16 -10.50
C LYS A 394 -19.70 19.85 -9.26
N VAL A 395 -18.73 18.94 -9.38
CA VAL A 395 -17.95 18.40 -8.25
C VAL A 395 -16.49 18.81 -8.32
N PHE A 396 -15.86 18.73 -9.49
CA PHE A 396 -14.44 19.02 -9.68
C PHE A 396 -14.13 19.55 -11.08
N LYS A 397 -12.91 20.06 -11.25
CA LYS A 397 -12.34 20.42 -12.56
C LYS A 397 -11.14 19.55 -12.82
N TYR A 398 -10.96 19.11 -14.08
CA TYR A 398 -9.73 18.44 -14.48
C TYR A 398 -8.56 19.41 -14.56
N ASP A 399 -7.37 18.85 -14.35
CA ASP A 399 -6.07 19.48 -14.60
C ASP A 399 -5.93 20.84 -13.88
N THR A 400 -6.40 20.88 -12.63
CA THR A 400 -6.20 22.02 -11.72
C THR A 400 -4.73 22.25 -11.36
N ILE A 401 -3.89 21.25 -11.61
CA ILE A 401 -2.43 21.33 -11.46
C ILE A 401 -1.76 21.22 -12.83
N GLN A 402 -0.67 21.95 -13.01
CA GLN A 402 0.12 21.94 -14.24
C GLN A 402 1.17 20.82 -14.24
N ASP A 403 1.50 20.31 -15.41
CA ASP A 403 2.54 19.30 -15.62
C ASP A 403 3.93 19.82 -15.24
N ASP A 404 4.26 21.04 -15.63
CA ASP A 404 5.52 21.73 -15.28
C ASP A 404 5.20 23.04 -14.55
N PRO A 405 4.96 22.99 -13.23
CA PRO A 405 4.59 24.18 -12.48
C PRO A 405 5.75 25.20 -12.40
N PRO A 406 5.44 26.51 -12.38
CA PRO A 406 6.43 27.56 -12.21
C PRO A 406 7.08 27.49 -10.82
N ALA A 407 8.26 28.10 -10.66
CA ALA A 407 8.97 28.12 -9.38
C ALA A 407 8.17 28.80 -8.24
N THR A 408 7.22 29.67 -8.58
CA THR A 408 6.34 30.40 -7.66
C THR A 408 5.05 29.64 -7.32
N VAL A 409 4.89 28.39 -7.76
CA VAL A 409 3.65 27.61 -7.55
C VAL A 409 3.32 27.41 -6.05
N GLU A 410 4.33 27.51 -5.19
CA GLU A 410 4.18 27.35 -3.73
C GLU A 410 3.66 28.62 -3.05
N ASP A 411 3.68 29.78 -3.73
CA ASP A 411 3.33 31.09 -3.15
C ASP A 411 1.83 31.24 -2.90
N LYS A 412 1.00 30.55 -3.70
CA LYS A 412 -0.46 30.58 -3.59
C LYS A 412 -1.03 29.18 -3.61
N VAL A 413 -1.69 28.81 -2.51
CA VAL A 413 -2.40 27.53 -2.39
C VAL A 413 -3.90 27.74 -2.47
N THR A 414 -4.57 26.95 -3.29
CA THR A 414 -6.03 26.86 -3.37
C THR A 414 -6.51 25.53 -2.80
N LEU A 415 -7.72 25.52 -2.25
CA LEU A 415 -8.38 24.29 -1.80
C LEU A 415 -9.37 23.85 -2.87
N ALA A 416 -9.20 22.65 -3.41
CA ALA A 416 -10.11 22.09 -4.40
C ALA A 416 -9.96 20.57 -4.48
N PRO A 417 -10.98 19.83 -4.93
CA PRO A 417 -10.77 18.48 -5.43
C PRO A 417 -9.75 18.52 -6.59
N ASN A 418 -8.73 17.69 -6.49
CA ASN A 418 -7.58 17.70 -7.40
C ASN A 418 -7.60 16.43 -8.27
N VAL A 419 -7.92 16.60 -9.56
CA VAL A 419 -8.03 15.50 -10.52
C VAL A 419 -7.20 15.81 -11.76
N VAL A 420 -6.25 14.94 -12.07
CA VAL A 420 -5.44 14.99 -13.29
C VAL A 420 -6.04 14.02 -14.29
N ASN A 421 -6.34 14.52 -15.49
CA ASN A 421 -6.79 13.67 -16.58
C ASN A 421 -5.58 12.95 -17.19
N GLN A 422 -5.68 11.66 -17.53
CA GLN A 422 -4.63 10.90 -18.21
C GLN A 422 -5.20 10.11 -19.38
N THR A 423 -4.46 10.14 -20.48
CA THR A 423 -4.79 9.34 -21.67
C THR A 423 -4.54 7.87 -21.39
N PHE A 424 -5.57 7.05 -21.57
CA PHE A 424 -5.48 5.60 -21.41
C PHE A 424 -4.37 5.01 -22.28
N ARG A 425 -3.50 4.21 -21.65
CA ARG A 425 -2.32 3.53 -22.22
C ARG A 425 -1.16 4.45 -22.61
N ASN A 426 -1.15 5.72 -22.21
CA ASN A 426 0.06 6.53 -22.30
C ASN A 426 1.13 6.04 -21.34
N PHE A 427 2.37 6.01 -21.83
CA PHE A 427 3.55 5.79 -21.01
C PHE A 427 4.06 7.13 -20.51
N VAL A 428 4.10 7.30 -19.19
CA VAL A 428 4.35 8.59 -18.55
C VAL A 428 5.50 8.50 -17.56
N GLU A 429 6.02 9.68 -17.25
CA GLU A 429 6.99 9.91 -16.19
C GLU A 429 6.36 10.81 -15.13
N ILE A 430 6.52 10.47 -13.86
CA ILE A 430 6.11 11.32 -12.74
C ILE A 430 7.33 11.61 -11.87
N ILE A 431 7.60 12.90 -11.67
CA ILE A 431 8.72 13.42 -10.90
C ILE A 431 8.17 13.99 -9.60
N PHE A 432 8.52 13.41 -8.47
CA PHE A 432 8.20 13.97 -7.15
C PHE A 432 9.37 14.81 -6.67
N GLU A 433 9.16 16.11 -6.49
CA GLU A 433 10.15 17.01 -5.89
C GLU A 433 9.83 17.30 -4.43
N ASN A 434 10.83 17.12 -3.57
CA ASN A 434 10.75 17.42 -2.16
C ASN A 434 11.72 18.55 -1.81
N HIS A 435 11.16 19.74 -1.67
CA HIS A 435 11.89 20.97 -1.34
C HIS A 435 12.13 21.09 0.16
N GLU A 436 11.48 20.25 0.96
CA GLU A 436 11.46 20.34 2.40
C GLU A 436 12.64 19.63 3.07
N LYS A 437 12.72 19.79 4.39
CA LYS A 437 13.74 19.16 5.25
C LYS A 437 13.35 17.77 5.75
N SER A 438 12.12 17.33 5.49
CA SER A 438 11.59 16.04 5.95
C SER A 438 11.40 15.11 4.77
N ILE A 439 11.59 13.81 4.99
CA ILE A 439 11.34 12.79 3.96
C ILE A 439 9.83 12.67 3.69
N GLN A 440 9.48 12.37 2.45
CA GLN A 440 8.12 12.05 2.02
C GLN A 440 8.04 10.62 1.51
N SER A 441 6.83 10.04 1.50
CA SER A 441 6.54 8.72 0.92
C SER A 441 5.23 8.80 0.16
N TRP A 442 5.23 8.35 -1.09
CA TRP A 442 4.12 8.46 -2.03
C TRP A 442 3.65 7.08 -2.46
N ASN A 443 2.34 6.88 -2.50
CA ASN A 443 1.70 5.68 -3.02
C ASN A 443 0.80 6.05 -4.21
N LEU A 444 0.79 5.19 -5.22
CA LEU A 444 -0.16 5.23 -6.34
C LEU A 444 -1.04 3.98 -6.29
N ASP A 445 -2.34 4.17 -6.11
CA ASP A 445 -3.31 3.08 -6.17
C ASP A 445 -3.52 2.60 -7.62
N GLY A 446 -3.94 1.34 -7.78
CA GLY A 446 -4.31 0.79 -9.09
C GLY A 446 -3.14 0.37 -9.98
N TYR A 447 -1.90 0.71 -9.61
CA TYR A 447 -0.72 0.51 -10.45
C TYR A 447 0.50 0.05 -9.66
N SER A 448 1.41 -0.60 -10.37
CA SER A 448 2.83 -0.61 -10.04
C SER A 448 3.57 0.26 -11.06
N PHE A 449 4.66 0.88 -10.64
CA PHE A 449 5.53 1.73 -11.45
C PHE A 449 6.99 1.32 -11.29
N PHE A 450 7.82 1.66 -12.27
CA PHE A 450 9.27 1.51 -12.18
C PHE A 450 9.86 2.71 -11.44
N ALA A 451 10.50 2.47 -10.30
CA ALA A 451 11.24 3.50 -9.57
C ALA A 451 12.64 3.66 -10.20
N VAL A 452 12.81 4.65 -11.07
CA VAL A 452 13.97 4.74 -11.97
C VAL A 452 15.12 5.58 -11.42
N ALA A 453 14.85 6.57 -10.56
CA ALA A 453 15.89 7.39 -9.95
C ALA A 453 15.42 8.11 -8.69
N ILE A 454 16.39 8.38 -7.79
CA ILE A 454 16.27 9.34 -6.70
C ILE A 454 17.61 10.09 -6.62
N GLU A 455 17.59 11.41 -6.66
CA GLU A 455 18.80 12.23 -6.53
C GLU A 455 18.58 13.51 -5.70
N PRO A 456 19.65 14.03 -5.07
CA PRO A 456 19.62 15.34 -4.44
C PRO A 456 19.45 16.48 -5.46
N GLY A 457 18.85 17.57 -5.02
CA GLY A 457 18.67 18.79 -5.81
C GLY A 457 17.30 18.88 -6.49
N ARG A 458 17.27 19.60 -7.61
CA ARG A 458 16.10 19.78 -8.48
C ARG A 458 16.20 18.85 -9.67
N TRP A 459 15.06 18.38 -10.14
CA TRP A 459 15.01 17.61 -11.37
C TRP A 459 15.06 18.55 -12.58
N ALA A 460 15.69 18.08 -13.64
CA ALA A 460 15.67 18.71 -14.95
C ALA A 460 15.75 17.61 -16.02
N PRO A 461 15.25 17.83 -17.25
CA PRO A 461 15.19 16.80 -18.30
C PRO A 461 16.49 16.03 -18.56
N GLU A 462 17.64 16.68 -18.45
CA GLU A 462 18.98 16.09 -18.61
C GLU A 462 19.32 15.03 -17.56
N LYS A 463 18.60 14.99 -16.43
CA LYS A 463 18.77 13.98 -15.37
C LYS A 463 18.33 12.58 -15.79
N ARG A 464 17.57 12.45 -16.88
CA ARG A 464 17.18 11.13 -17.43
C ARG A 464 18.37 10.25 -17.80
N LYS A 465 19.54 10.83 -18.06
CA LYS A 465 20.79 10.07 -18.29
C LYS A 465 21.21 9.20 -17.10
N ASN A 466 20.72 9.51 -15.90
CA ASN A 466 21.03 8.78 -14.66
C ASN A 466 19.96 7.74 -14.30
N TYR A 467 18.92 7.59 -15.12
CA TYR A 467 17.83 6.67 -14.82
C TYR A 467 18.30 5.23 -14.93
N ASN A 468 17.85 4.41 -13.99
CA ASN A 468 17.88 2.98 -14.16
C ASN A 468 16.73 2.57 -15.11
N LEU A 469 17.08 2.36 -16.38
CA LEU A 469 16.16 2.00 -17.46
C LEU A 469 16.16 0.49 -17.77
N LEU A 470 16.87 -0.30 -16.98
CA LEU A 470 17.01 -1.75 -17.18
C LEU A 470 16.31 -2.54 -16.09
N ASP A 471 16.69 -2.32 -14.82
CA ASP A 471 16.29 -3.17 -13.70
C ASP A 471 15.86 -2.38 -12.44
N GLY A 472 15.32 -1.17 -12.65
CA GLY A 472 14.51 -0.48 -11.66
C GLY A 472 13.35 -1.35 -11.19
N VAL A 473 13.20 -1.50 -9.87
CA VAL A 473 12.21 -2.40 -9.28
C VAL A 473 10.81 -1.85 -9.51
N SER A 474 9.90 -2.69 -10.00
CA SER A 474 8.47 -2.38 -10.12
C SER A 474 7.78 -2.45 -8.76
N ARG A 475 7.06 -1.40 -8.37
CA ARG A 475 6.50 -1.25 -7.01
C ARG A 475 5.42 -0.17 -6.96
N HIS A 476 4.78 0.06 -5.82
CA HIS A 476 3.66 1.01 -5.69
C HIS A 476 3.90 2.16 -4.71
N THR A 477 5.01 2.12 -3.97
CA THR A 477 5.41 3.20 -3.05
C THR A 477 6.82 3.72 -3.36
N ILE A 478 7.03 5.04 -3.30
CA ILE A 478 8.34 5.68 -3.46
C ILE A 478 8.57 6.78 -2.43
N GLN A 479 9.77 6.79 -1.84
CA GLN A 479 10.21 7.85 -0.95
C GLN A 479 10.88 9.00 -1.70
N VAL A 480 10.81 10.21 -1.14
CA VAL A 480 11.56 11.37 -1.64
C VAL A 480 12.32 12.00 -0.47
N PHE A 481 13.65 11.92 -0.51
CA PHE A 481 14.51 12.45 0.54
C PHE A 481 14.44 13.98 0.64
N PRO A 482 14.85 14.57 1.78
CA PRO A 482 14.93 16.02 1.91
C PRO A 482 15.74 16.66 0.78
N LYS A 483 15.26 17.79 0.24
CA LYS A 483 15.92 18.55 -0.84
C LYS A 483 16.35 17.68 -2.03
N SER A 484 15.49 16.75 -2.42
CA SER A 484 15.76 15.73 -3.45
C SER A 484 14.54 15.56 -4.35
N TRP A 485 14.69 14.79 -5.41
CA TRP A 485 13.60 14.35 -6.27
C TRP A 485 13.62 12.84 -6.47
N ALA A 486 12.48 12.28 -6.84
CA ALA A 486 12.31 10.88 -7.23
C ALA A 486 11.54 10.80 -8.55
N ALA A 487 11.93 9.88 -9.43
CA ALA A 487 11.26 9.67 -10.72
C ALA A 487 10.69 8.26 -10.80
N ILE A 488 9.45 8.17 -11.27
CA ILE A 488 8.77 6.92 -11.60
C ILE A 488 8.31 6.91 -13.06
N MET A 489 8.23 5.72 -13.64
CA MET A 489 7.74 5.51 -15.01
C MET A 489 6.70 4.39 -15.02
N LEU A 490 5.61 4.58 -15.76
CA LEU A 490 4.52 3.61 -15.85
C LEU A 490 3.63 3.86 -17.08
N THR A 491 2.82 2.86 -17.42
CA THR A 491 1.73 3.00 -18.38
C THR A 491 0.41 3.12 -17.63
N PHE A 492 -0.40 4.14 -17.91
CA PHE A 492 -1.77 4.25 -17.37
C PHE A 492 -2.74 3.31 -18.12
N ASP A 493 -2.57 1.99 -17.94
CA ASP A 493 -3.29 0.91 -18.65
C ASP A 493 -4.50 0.32 -17.89
N ASN A 494 -4.79 0.82 -16.69
CA ASN A 494 -5.91 0.41 -15.84
C ASN A 494 -7.00 1.50 -15.79
N ALA A 495 -8.07 1.39 -16.55
CA ALA A 495 -9.08 2.45 -16.62
C ALA A 495 -9.79 2.66 -15.26
N GLY A 496 -10.10 3.92 -14.95
CA GLY A 496 -10.82 4.34 -13.76
C GLY A 496 -10.20 5.55 -13.05
N MET A 497 -10.58 5.75 -11.79
CA MET A 497 -10.13 6.86 -10.94
C MET A 497 -9.19 6.33 -9.86
N TRP A 498 -7.96 6.84 -9.79
CA TRP A 498 -6.89 6.28 -8.96
C TRP A 498 -6.23 7.34 -8.09
N ASN A 499 -6.04 7.06 -6.80
CA ASN A 499 -5.45 8.01 -5.86
C ASN A 499 -3.91 7.98 -5.92
N VAL A 500 -3.31 9.17 -5.95
CA VAL A 500 -1.88 9.38 -5.68
C VAL A 500 -1.79 10.20 -4.40
N ARG A 501 -1.14 9.67 -3.37
CA ARG A 501 -1.15 10.29 -2.04
C ARG A 501 0.17 10.17 -1.31
N SER A 502 0.34 11.06 -0.35
CA SER A 502 1.26 10.85 0.75
C SER A 502 0.81 9.66 1.61
N GLU A 503 1.72 8.75 1.93
CA GLU A 503 1.48 7.72 2.96
C GLU A 503 1.62 8.29 4.39
N GLN A 504 2.15 9.52 4.52
CA GLN A 504 2.14 10.22 5.81
C GLN A 504 0.74 10.79 6.08
N SER A 505 0.09 10.29 7.14
CA SER A 505 -1.34 10.52 7.38
C SER A 505 -1.69 12.00 7.61
N GLU A 506 -0.84 12.76 8.31
CA GLU A 506 -1.03 14.21 8.52
C GLU A 506 -1.06 14.96 7.18
N ARG A 507 -0.14 14.60 6.27
CA ARG A 507 -0.02 15.27 4.98
C ARG A 507 -1.20 14.95 4.07
N ARG A 508 -1.57 13.66 3.97
CA ARG A 508 -2.76 13.22 3.23
C ARG A 508 -4.03 13.90 3.74
N TYR A 509 -4.28 13.84 5.05
CA TYR A 509 -5.46 14.43 5.69
C TYR A 509 -5.57 15.94 5.43
N LEU A 510 -4.43 16.64 5.39
CA LEU A 510 -4.35 18.07 5.14
C LEU A 510 -4.14 18.44 3.65
N GLY A 511 -4.38 17.50 2.72
CA GLY A 511 -4.55 17.78 1.29
C GLY A 511 -3.42 17.33 0.37
N GLN A 512 -2.39 16.62 0.85
CA GLN A 512 -1.31 16.08 0.01
C GLN A 512 -1.73 14.78 -0.69
N GLN A 513 -2.66 14.91 -1.61
CA GLN A 513 -3.13 13.84 -2.49
C GLN A 513 -3.76 14.44 -3.75
N PHE A 514 -3.90 13.65 -4.79
CA PHE A 514 -4.70 13.95 -5.97
C PHE A 514 -5.22 12.65 -6.56
N TYR A 515 -6.11 12.74 -7.53
CA TYR A 515 -6.59 11.60 -8.26
C TYR A 515 -6.19 11.70 -9.72
N VAL A 516 -5.93 10.55 -10.32
CA VAL A 516 -5.71 10.40 -11.75
C VAL A 516 -6.96 9.75 -12.33
N SER A 517 -7.61 10.45 -13.25
CA SER A 517 -8.70 9.87 -14.06
C SER A 517 -8.12 9.30 -15.36
N VAL A 518 -8.38 8.02 -15.60
CA VAL A 518 -7.96 7.27 -16.78
C VAL A 518 -9.18 6.72 -17.48
N LEU A 519 -9.74 7.48 -18.42
CA LEU A 519 -10.93 7.04 -19.16
C LEU A 519 -10.55 6.23 -20.40
N SER A 520 -11.13 5.03 -20.54
CA SER A 520 -11.03 4.28 -21.80
C SER A 520 -11.99 4.89 -22.84
N PRO A 521 -11.52 5.27 -24.03
CA PRO A 521 -12.37 5.75 -25.12
C PRO A 521 -13.44 4.73 -25.54
N ALA A 522 -13.19 3.44 -25.34
CA ALA A 522 -14.10 2.37 -25.73
C ALA A 522 -15.30 2.22 -24.77
N ARG A 523 -15.20 2.74 -23.53
CA ARG A 523 -16.23 2.63 -22.48
C ARG A 523 -16.89 1.24 -22.43
N SER A 524 -16.06 0.20 -22.29
CA SER A 524 -16.47 -1.20 -22.40
C SER A 524 -16.02 -2.05 -21.21
N LEU A 525 -16.73 -3.16 -21.00
CA LEU A 525 -16.40 -4.16 -19.98
C LEU A 525 -15.03 -4.81 -20.16
N ARG A 526 -14.39 -4.66 -21.32
CA ARG A 526 -13.00 -5.07 -21.52
C ARG A 526 -12.04 -4.26 -20.65
N ASP A 527 -12.25 -2.95 -20.55
CA ASP A 527 -11.30 -2.01 -19.97
C ASP A 527 -11.67 -1.61 -18.52
N GLU A 528 -12.95 -1.57 -18.17
CA GLU A 528 -13.42 -1.25 -16.82
C GLU A 528 -14.74 -1.98 -16.50
N TYR A 529 -14.94 -2.41 -15.25
CA TYR A 529 -16.20 -2.99 -14.81
C TYR A 529 -17.28 -1.94 -14.55
N ASN A 530 -18.54 -2.39 -14.65
CA ASN A 530 -19.69 -1.60 -14.28
C ASN A 530 -19.71 -1.25 -12.79
N LEU A 531 -20.45 -0.18 -12.46
CA LEU A 531 -20.80 0.17 -11.09
C LEU A 531 -21.50 -1.04 -10.42
N PRO A 532 -20.89 -1.64 -9.36
CA PRO A 532 -21.47 -2.79 -8.66
C PRO A 532 -22.89 -2.50 -8.14
N ASP A 533 -23.75 -3.52 -8.13
CA ASP A 533 -25.15 -3.34 -7.71
C ASP A 533 -25.30 -3.02 -6.21
N ASN A 534 -24.34 -3.43 -5.40
CA ASN A 534 -24.29 -3.10 -3.98
C ASN A 534 -23.55 -1.78 -3.67
N THR A 535 -23.25 -0.96 -4.69
CA THR A 535 -22.53 0.31 -4.48
C THR A 535 -23.38 1.29 -3.68
N LEU A 536 -22.79 1.82 -2.60
CA LEU A 536 -23.36 2.94 -1.87
C LEU A 536 -23.25 4.22 -2.70
N VAL A 537 -24.35 4.97 -2.81
CA VAL A 537 -24.42 6.27 -3.50
C VAL A 537 -24.67 7.39 -2.48
N CYS A 538 -24.05 8.55 -2.70
CA CYS A 538 -24.09 9.69 -1.77
C CYS A 538 -23.87 11.03 -2.50
N GLY A 539 -24.11 12.14 -1.80
CA GLY A 539 -24.04 13.48 -2.38
C GLY A 539 -25.05 13.69 -3.51
N ILE A 540 -24.66 14.44 -4.55
CA ILE A 540 -25.58 14.91 -5.60
C ILE A 540 -26.10 13.80 -6.53
N VAL A 541 -25.55 12.59 -6.45
CA VAL A 541 -25.96 11.45 -7.28
C VAL A 541 -26.94 10.51 -6.58
N LYS A 542 -27.21 10.70 -5.29
CA LYS A 542 -27.98 9.77 -4.45
C LYS A 542 -29.38 9.46 -5.02
N ASP A 543 -30.04 10.47 -5.57
CA ASP A 543 -31.42 10.37 -6.08
C ASP A 543 -31.48 10.36 -7.62
N LEU A 544 -30.32 10.26 -8.30
CA LEU A 544 -30.25 10.17 -9.76
C LEU A 544 -30.45 8.73 -10.23
N PRO A 545 -31.06 8.54 -11.42
CA PRO A 545 -31.14 7.21 -12.02
C PRO A 545 -29.74 6.66 -12.32
N LYS A 546 -29.50 5.37 -12.01
CA LYS A 546 -28.24 4.69 -12.32
C LYS A 546 -27.95 4.79 -13.83
N PRO A 547 -26.79 5.32 -14.24
CA PRO A 547 -26.42 5.39 -15.66
C PRO A 547 -26.41 4.00 -16.30
N PRO A 548 -26.61 3.91 -17.63
CA PRO A 548 -26.51 2.66 -18.34
C PRO A 548 -25.15 1.97 -18.12
N PRO A 549 -25.13 0.63 -17.98
CA PRO A 549 -23.88 -0.11 -17.90
C PRO A 549 -23.05 0.08 -19.16
N TYR A 550 -21.73 -0.06 -19.03
CA TYR A 550 -20.82 -0.22 -20.15
C TYR A 550 -21.23 -1.44 -20.98
N SER A 551 -21.05 -1.31 -22.30
CA SER A 551 -21.32 -2.40 -23.23
C SER A 551 -20.29 -3.52 -23.07
N ALA A 552 -20.66 -4.73 -23.47
CA ALA A 552 -19.73 -5.87 -23.45
C ALA A 552 -18.47 -5.64 -24.32
N GLY A 553 -18.49 -4.65 -25.22
CA GLY A 553 -17.46 -4.43 -26.23
C GLY A 553 -17.51 -5.52 -27.30
N ALA A 554 -17.33 -5.13 -28.57
CA ALA A 554 -17.06 -6.06 -29.66
C ALA A 554 -15.58 -6.48 -29.67
#